data_AF-A0A9P6XUL1-F1
#
_entry.id   AF-A0A9P6XUL1-F1
#
_cell.length_a   1.000
_cell.length_b   1.000
_cell.length_c   1.000
_cell.angle_alpha   90.00
_cell.angle_beta   90.00
_cell.angle_gamma   90.00
#
_symmetry.space_group_name_H-M   'P 1'
#
loop_
_entity.id
_entity.type
_entity.pdbx_description
1 polymer ?
#
loop_
_entity_poly.entity_id
_entity_poly.type
_entity_poly.pdbx_seq_one_letter_code
_entity_poly.pdbx_strand_id
1 'polypeptide(L)'
;MKSLLYVLRLRERRDLLKDIFEAAIPTTEQDVIVIQASASGHRHGRLEEESYPIRVFGTDVDGHRLSAIQLSTAAGICAALDLVAQGALPQQGFVGQEAIDLDALLNNRFGRIYAGKPLALAGCATADR
;
A
#
# COMPACT_ATOMS: atom_id res chain seq x y z
N MET A 1 13.48 25.14 4.29
CA MET A 1 12.50 24.83 5.36
C MET A 1 12.89 25.27 6.76
N LYS A 2 14.17 25.14 7.20
CA LYS A 2 14.60 25.57 8.55
C LYS A 2 14.24 27.04 8.86
N SER A 3 14.36 27.97 7.92
CA SER A 3 14.03 29.38 8.19
C SER A 3 12.53 29.59 8.51
N LEU A 4 11.59 29.12 7.69
CA LEU A 4 10.14 29.29 7.93
C LEU A 4 9.66 28.68 9.26
N LEU A 5 10.10 27.46 9.57
CA LEU A 5 9.62 26.74 10.76
C LEU A 5 10.08 27.40 12.06
N TYR A 6 11.27 28.01 12.06
CA TYR A 6 11.88 28.59 13.26
C TYR A 6 11.72 30.12 13.33
N VAL A 7 11.96 30.84 12.23
CA VAL A 7 11.87 32.32 12.18
C VAL A 7 10.42 32.81 12.22
N LEU A 8 9.51 32.14 11.48
CA LEU A 8 8.09 32.47 11.50
C LEU A 8 7.30 31.65 12.54
N ARG A 9 8.00 30.86 13.36
CA ARG A 9 7.43 29.98 14.40
C ARG A 9 6.27 29.10 13.90
N LEU A 10 6.26 28.73 12.61
CA LEU A 10 5.17 27.93 12.02
C LEU A 10 5.07 26.53 12.63
N ARG A 11 6.14 26.03 13.25
CA ARG A 11 6.11 24.79 14.04
C ARG A 11 5.04 24.80 15.16
N GLU A 12 4.80 25.96 15.74
CA GLU A 12 3.84 26.17 16.83
C GLU A 12 2.44 26.52 16.29
N ARG A 13 2.34 26.89 15.01
CA ARG A 13 1.11 27.29 14.31
C ARG A 13 0.79 26.27 13.22
N ARG A 14 0.51 25.03 13.63
CA ARG A 14 0.32 23.89 12.70
C ARG A 14 -0.79 24.13 11.69
N ASP A 15 -1.88 24.76 12.10
CA ASP A 15 -3.02 25.03 11.20
C ASP A 15 -2.62 26.01 10.09
N LEU A 16 -1.95 27.12 10.44
CA LEU A 16 -1.43 28.06 9.44
C LEU A 16 -0.41 27.42 8.50
N LEU A 17 0.46 26.54 9.02
CA LEU A 17 1.42 25.81 8.20
C LEU A 17 0.71 24.86 7.22
N LYS A 18 -0.36 24.19 7.68
CA LYS A 18 -1.21 23.34 6.85
C LYS A 18 -1.86 24.17 5.75
N ASP A 19 -2.51 25.28 6.08
CA ASP A 19 -3.19 26.15 5.10
C ASP A 19 -2.23 26.62 4.00
N ILE A 20 -1.00 27.01 4.39
CA ILE A 20 0.04 27.40 3.44
C ILE A 20 0.41 26.24 2.51
N PHE A 21 0.60 25.04 3.04
CA PHE A 21 0.97 23.87 2.24
C PHE A 21 -0.17 23.40 1.34
N GLU A 22 -1.42 23.38 1.82
CA GLU A 22 -2.59 23.05 1.00
C GLU A 22 -2.78 24.03 -0.15
N ALA A 23 -2.47 25.32 0.06
CA ALA A 23 -2.53 26.32 -1.00
C ALA A 23 -1.34 26.28 -1.97
N ALA A 24 -0.14 25.94 -1.49
CA ALA A 24 1.10 26.08 -2.25
C ALA A 24 1.57 24.78 -2.93
N ILE A 25 1.14 23.61 -2.45
CA ILE A 25 1.55 22.30 -2.98
C ILE A 25 0.46 21.77 -3.92
N PRO A 26 0.72 21.65 -5.23
CA PRO A 26 -0.23 21.05 -6.15
C PRO A 26 -0.53 19.60 -5.77
N THR A 27 -1.81 19.24 -5.77
CA THR A 27 -2.25 17.85 -5.59
C THR A 27 -1.95 17.03 -6.85
N THR A 28 -1.56 15.76 -6.68
CA THR A 28 -1.41 14.80 -7.77
C THR A 28 -2.11 13.50 -7.41
N GLU A 29 -2.77 12.89 -8.40
CA GLU A 29 -3.34 11.54 -8.29
C GLU A 29 -2.31 10.45 -8.64
N GLN A 30 -1.14 10.86 -9.15
CA GLN A 30 -0.06 9.96 -9.51
C GLN A 30 0.88 9.77 -8.31
N ASP A 31 0.52 8.84 -7.43
CA ASP A 31 1.35 8.36 -6.33
C ASP A 31 1.99 7.00 -6.68
N VAL A 32 3.00 6.64 -5.88
CA VAL A 32 3.64 5.32 -5.92
C VAL A 32 3.91 4.88 -4.48
N ILE A 33 3.60 3.61 -4.19
CA ILE A 33 4.00 2.99 -2.92
C ILE A 33 5.24 2.16 -3.19
N VAL A 34 6.24 2.33 -2.34
CA VAL A 34 7.46 1.53 -2.35
C VAL A 34 7.47 0.70 -1.07
N ILE A 35 7.46 -0.62 -1.21
CA ILE A 35 7.62 -1.58 -0.11
C ILE A 35 9.05 -2.09 -0.21
N GLN A 36 9.82 -1.92 0.85
CA GLN A 36 11.18 -2.41 0.96
C GLN A 36 11.33 -3.10 2.31
N ALA A 37 11.65 -4.38 2.30
CA ALA A 37 12.08 -5.12 3.48
C ALA A 37 13.47 -5.69 3.20
N SER A 38 14.37 -5.65 4.18
CA SER A 38 15.66 -6.34 4.10
C SER A 38 15.96 -7.04 5.41
N ALA A 39 16.63 -8.18 5.30
CA ALA A 39 17.09 -8.96 6.43
C ALA A 39 18.49 -9.50 6.13
N SER A 40 19.38 -9.42 7.12
CA SER A 40 20.72 -10.01 7.05
C SER A 40 20.86 -11.12 8.10
N GLY A 41 21.60 -12.16 7.75
CA GLY A 41 21.75 -13.34 8.60
C GLY A 41 22.76 -14.33 8.03
N HIS A 42 22.99 -15.43 8.75
CA HIS A 42 23.87 -16.49 8.26
C HIS A 42 23.06 -17.54 7.50
N ARG A 43 23.37 -17.76 6.23
CA ARG A 43 22.81 -18.82 5.40
C ARG A 43 23.96 -19.67 4.86
N HIS A 44 23.90 -20.99 5.10
CA HIS A 44 24.98 -21.93 4.74
C HIS A 44 26.38 -21.50 5.22
N GLY A 45 26.48 -20.90 6.42
CA GLY A 45 27.74 -20.46 7.01
C GLY A 45 28.31 -19.14 6.46
N ARG A 46 27.58 -18.44 5.56
CA ARG A 46 27.94 -17.11 5.06
C ARG A 46 26.96 -16.06 5.58
N LEU A 47 27.50 -14.89 5.93
CA LEU A 47 26.70 -13.72 6.18
C LEU A 47 26.13 -13.22 4.85
N GLU A 48 24.80 -13.25 4.72
CA GLU A 48 24.06 -12.85 3.53
C GLU A 48 22.98 -11.83 3.90
N GLU A 49 22.63 -10.95 2.97
CA GLU A 49 21.51 -10.02 3.06
C GLU A 49 20.54 -10.29 1.91
N GLU A 50 19.26 -10.31 2.22
CA GLU A 50 18.18 -10.44 1.24
C GLU A 50 17.26 -9.22 1.34
N SER A 51 16.79 -8.74 0.19
CA SER A 51 15.92 -7.58 0.11
C SER A 51 14.72 -7.84 -0.80
N TYR A 52 13.60 -7.21 -0.44
CA TYR A 52 12.31 -7.33 -1.10
C TYR A 52 11.80 -5.96 -1.55
N PRO A 53 12.16 -5.54 -2.79
CA PRO A 53 11.71 -4.28 -3.36
C PRO A 53 10.45 -4.47 -4.20
N ILE A 54 9.35 -3.81 -3.81
CA ILE A 54 8.12 -3.75 -4.60
C ILE A 54 7.71 -2.30 -4.81
N ARG A 55 7.21 -2.01 -6.01
CA ARG A 55 6.58 -0.73 -6.37
C ARG A 55 5.14 -1.00 -6.77
N VAL A 56 4.20 -0.35 -6.10
CA VAL A 56 2.78 -0.41 -6.42
C VAL A 56 2.38 0.93 -7.01
N PHE A 57 1.74 0.88 -8.18
CA PHE A 57 1.21 2.04 -8.88
C PHE A 57 -0.31 2.01 -8.86
N GLY A 58 -0.92 3.18 -9.05
CA GLY A 58 -2.35 3.28 -9.32
C GLY A 58 -2.73 2.55 -10.62
N THR A 59 -3.97 2.05 -10.66
CA THR A 59 -4.53 1.33 -11.82
C THR A 59 -6.01 1.63 -11.96
N ASP A 60 -6.56 1.39 -13.14
CA ASP A 60 -7.99 1.41 -13.36
C ASP A 60 -8.62 0.11 -12.85
N VAL A 61 -9.71 0.26 -12.11
CA VAL A 61 -10.53 -0.83 -11.56
C VAL A 61 -11.98 -0.50 -11.89
N ASP A 62 -12.64 -1.36 -12.67
CA ASP A 62 -14.02 -1.17 -13.13
C ASP A 62 -14.32 0.22 -13.72
N GLY A 63 -13.38 0.75 -14.51
CA GLY A 63 -13.52 2.06 -15.15
C GLY A 63 -13.21 3.25 -14.25
N HIS A 64 -12.84 3.02 -12.98
CA HIS A 64 -12.42 4.05 -12.05
C HIS A 64 -10.91 3.99 -11.82
N ARG A 65 -10.24 5.13 -11.99
CA ARG A 65 -8.83 5.26 -11.67
C ARG A 65 -8.64 5.27 -10.16
N LEU A 66 -7.86 4.35 -9.63
CA LEU A 66 -7.41 4.36 -8.23
C LEU A 66 -5.94 4.73 -8.16
N SER A 67 -5.57 5.64 -7.26
CA SER A 67 -4.18 5.89 -6.86
C SER A 67 -3.58 4.65 -6.20
N ALA A 68 -2.25 4.53 -6.13
CA ALA A 68 -1.55 3.47 -5.40
C ALA A 68 -1.97 3.43 -3.92
N ILE A 69 -2.16 4.58 -3.25
CA ILE A 69 -2.67 4.64 -1.87
C ILE A 69 -4.09 4.10 -1.78
N GLN A 70 -5.00 4.53 -2.65
CA GLN A 70 -6.38 4.05 -2.66
C GLN A 70 -6.44 2.54 -2.95
N LEU A 71 -5.75 2.11 -3.99
CA LEU A 71 -5.65 0.73 -4.43
C LEU A 71 -5.10 -0.17 -3.31
N SER A 72 -3.99 0.22 -2.69
CA SER A 72 -3.35 -0.59 -1.65
C SER A 72 -4.17 -0.65 -0.37
N THR A 73 -4.86 0.44 -0.01
CA THR A 73 -5.75 0.47 1.16
C THR A 73 -6.95 -0.43 0.93
N ALA A 74 -7.59 -0.33 -0.25
CA ALA A 74 -8.73 -1.16 -0.61
C ALA A 74 -8.34 -2.65 -0.72
N ALA A 75 -7.20 -2.95 -1.35
CA ALA A 75 -6.74 -4.33 -1.52
C ALA A 75 -6.47 -5.03 -0.18
N GLY A 76 -5.91 -4.32 0.81
CA GLY A 76 -5.64 -4.88 2.13
C GLY A 76 -6.90 -5.38 2.83
N ILE A 77 -7.93 -4.53 2.92
CA ILE A 77 -9.19 -4.92 3.55
C ILE A 77 -9.96 -5.96 2.71
N CYS A 78 -9.98 -5.81 1.38
CA CYS A 78 -10.65 -6.78 0.51
C CYS A 78 -10.00 -8.15 0.59
N ALA A 79 -8.66 -8.24 0.65
CA ALA A 79 -7.97 -9.51 0.79
C ALA A 79 -8.28 -10.19 2.12
N ALA A 80 -8.27 -9.45 3.23
CA ALA A 80 -8.63 -10.00 4.54
C ALA A 80 -10.07 -10.53 4.57
N LEU A 81 -11.03 -9.74 4.07
CA LEU A 81 -12.44 -10.15 4.00
C LEU A 81 -12.66 -11.34 3.06
N ASP A 82 -11.95 -11.39 1.94
CA ASP A 82 -12.02 -12.50 0.98
C ASP A 82 -11.49 -13.81 1.58
N LEU A 83 -10.41 -13.74 2.38
CA LEU A 83 -9.88 -14.90 3.10
C LEU A 83 -10.82 -15.37 4.22
N VAL A 84 -11.52 -14.45 4.90
CA VAL A 84 -12.61 -14.84 5.83
C VAL A 84 -13.74 -15.50 5.05
N ALA A 85 -14.23 -14.92 3.96
CA ALA A 85 -15.32 -15.49 3.17
C ALA A 85 -15.00 -16.89 2.61
N GLN A 86 -13.74 -17.18 2.33
CA GLN A 86 -13.25 -18.48 1.84
C GLN A 86 -13.01 -19.50 2.96
N GLY A 87 -13.15 -19.11 4.23
CA GLY A 87 -12.87 -19.98 5.38
C GLY A 87 -11.37 -20.17 5.67
N ALA A 88 -10.49 -19.40 5.02
CA ALA A 88 -9.04 -19.47 5.24
C ALA A 88 -8.62 -18.75 6.54
N LEU A 89 -9.43 -17.80 7.03
CA LEU A 89 -9.26 -17.14 8.32
C LEU A 89 -10.38 -17.54 9.29
N PRO A 90 -10.17 -17.37 10.62
CA PRO A 90 -11.18 -17.64 11.63
C PRO A 90 -12.51 -16.92 11.34
N GLN A 91 -13.63 -17.65 11.47
CA GLN A 91 -14.98 -17.11 11.21
C GLN A 91 -15.56 -16.32 12.39
N GLN A 92 -14.87 -16.31 13.53
CA GLN A 92 -15.31 -15.66 14.76
C GLN A 92 -14.09 -15.21 15.58
N GLY A 93 -14.30 -14.17 16.38
CA GLY A 93 -13.25 -13.57 17.21
C GLY A 93 -12.42 -12.53 16.45
N PHE A 94 -11.35 -12.07 17.10
CA PHE A 94 -10.44 -11.08 16.55
C PHE A 94 -9.35 -11.76 15.70
N VAL A 95 -9.09 -11.21 14.52
CA VAL A 95 -8.01 -11.63 13.63
C VAL A 95 -7.04 -10.46 13.47
N GLY A 96 -5.86 -10.57 14.07
CA GLY A 96 -4.76 -9.64 13.85
C GLY A 96 -4.16 -9.79 12.45
N GLN A 97 -3.50 -8.75 11.94
CA GLN A 97 -2.85 -8.80 10.62
C GLN A 97 -1.73 -9.85 10.58
N GLU A 98 -1.04 -10.04 11.71
CA GLU A 98 0.01 -11.04 11.91
C GLU A 98 -0.49 -12.49 11.87
N ALA A 99 -1.80 -12.70 12.01
CA ALA A 99 -2.41 -14.03 11.88
C ALA A 99 -2.72 -14.40 10.42
N ILE A 100 -2.62 -13.44 9.49
CA ILE A 100 -2.83 -13.69 8.06
C ILE A 100 -1.53 -14.24 7.48
N ASP A 101 -1.58 -15.48 6.99
CA ASP A 101 -0.45 -16.08 6.29
C ASP A 101 -0.05 -15.23 5.07
N LEU A 102 1.25 -14.98 4.93
CA LEU A 102 1.76 -14.09 3.88
C LEU A 102 1.50 -14.66 2.49
N ASP A 103 1.69 -15.97 2.29
CA ASP A 103 1.46 -16.59 0.98
C ASP A 103 -0.03 -16.57 0.63
N ALA A 104 -0.92 -16.79 1.61
CA ALA A 104 -2.36 -16.63 1.41
C ALA A 104 -2.73 -15.20 0.99
N LEU A 105 -2.15 -14.18 1.63
CA LEU A 105 -2.36 -12.78 1.27
C LEU A 105 -1.85 -12.46 -0.14
N LEU A 106 -0.62 -12.85 -0.47
CA LEU A 106 0.02 -12.52 -1.76
C LEU A 106 -0.56 -13.31 -2.94
N ASN A 107 -1.21 -14.44 -2.69
CA ASN A 107 -1.93 -15.21 -3.71
C ASN A 107 -3.40 -14.83 -3.83
N ASN A 108 -3.94 -14.04 -2.89
CA ASN A 108 -5.29 -13.52 -2.95
C ASN A 108 -5.50 -12.60 -4.18
N ARG A 109 -6.71 -12.62 -4.77
CA ARG A 109 -7.06 -11.82 -5.96
C ARG A 109 -6.86 -10.31 -5.78
N PHE A 110 -6.97 -9.81 -4.55
CA PHE A 110 -6.72 -8.43 -4.17
C PHE A 110 -5.30 -8.23 -3.63
N GLY A 111 -4.87 -9.06 -2.67
CA GLY A 111 -3.61 -8.88 -1.94
C GLY A 111 -2.33 -9.07 -2.78
N ARG A 112 -2.44 -9.71 -3.96
CA ARG A 112 -1.32 -9.92 -4.87
C ARG A 112 -0.59 -8.66 -5.35
N ILE A 113 -1.20 -7.49 -5.23
CA ILE A 113 -0.54 -6.21 -5.55
C ILE A 113 0.69 -5.96 -4.67
N TYR A 114 0.72 -6.49 -3.44
CA TYR A 114 1.87 -6.37 -2.54
C TYR A 114 3.06 -7.22 -3.01
N ALA A 115 2.83 -8.18 -3.91
CA ALA A 115 3.86 -8.91 -4.64
C ALA A 115 4.22 -8.27 -5.99
N GLY A 116 3.79 -7.03 -6.25
CA GLY A 116 3.98 -6.36 -7.54
C GLY A 116 3.21 -7.01 -8.69
N LYS A 117 2.23 -7.88 -8.39
CA LYS A 117 1.38 -8.53 -9.40
C LYS A 117 0.15 -7.65 -9.65
N PRO A 118 -0.30 -7.51 -10.91
CA PRO A 118 -1.52 -6.76 -11.18
C PRO A 118 -2.75 -7.40 -10.51
N LEU A 119 -3.76 -6.58 -10.23
CA LEU A 119 -5.07 -7.06 -9.76
C LEU A 119 -5.61 -8.13 -10.72
N ALA A 120 -6.17 -9.20 -10.17
CA ALA A 120 -6.79 -10.25 -11.00
C ALA A 120 -8.02 -9.73 -11.79
N LEU A 121 -8.64 -8.65 -11.30
CA LEU A 121 -9.87 -8.07 -11.85
C LEU A 121 -9.61 -6.99 -12.93
N ALA A 122 -8.37 -6.54 -13.09
CA ALA A 122 -8.03 -5.41 -13.97
C ALA A 122 -8.17 -5.70 -15.49
N GLY A 123 -8.62 -6.90 -15.87
CA GLY A 123 -8.76 -7.34 -17.26
C GLY A 123 -10.16 -7.17 -17.89
N CYS A 124 -11.16 -6.63 -17.18
CA CYS A 124 -12.53 -6.58 -17.72
C CYS A 124 -12.87 -5.30 -18.53
N ALA A 125 -11.99 -4.31 -18.59
CA ALA A 125 -12.30 -2.98 -19.12
C ALA A 125 -11.89 -2.69 -20.58
N THR A 126 -11.45 -3.69 -21.36
CA THR A 126 -10.98 -3.47 -22.76
C THR A 126 -11.77 -4.21 -23.83
N ALA A 127 -12.97 -4.72 -23.54
CA ALA A 127 -13.76 -5.50 -24.50
C ALA A 127 -14.87 -4.74 -25.24
N ASP A 128 -15.11 -3.45 -24.98
CA ASP A 128 -16.16 -2.70 -25.70
C ASP A 128 -15.88 -1.19 -25.77
N ARG A 129 -15.03 -0.79 -26.73
CA ARG A 129 -15.01 0.55 -27.37
C ARG A 129 -14.45 0.46 -28.78
#